data_AF-A0A7K3LVH8-F1
#
_entry.id   AF-A0A7K3LVH8-F1
#
_cell.length_a   1.000
_cell.length_b   1.000
_cell.length_c   1.000
_cell.angle_alpha   90.00
_cell.angle_beta   90.00
_cell.angle_gamma   90.00
#
_symmetry.space_group_name_H-M   'P 1'
#
loop_
_entity.id
_entity.type
_entity.pdbx_description
1 polymer ?
#
loop_
_entity_poly.entity_id
_entity_poly.type
_entity_poly.pdbx_seq_one_letter_code
_entity_poly.pdbx_strand_id
1 'polypeptide(L)'
;MWWSLTDDAMQIVRSAIADDPSWCADLRFALCPDEILVPSILKASPLADRIGQDYSESPAADHILHAQRFIDWRDDDASSPPELDDTLLAEALAGPALFARKVGPGWTWRVPS
;
A
#
# COMPACT_ATOMS: atom_id res chain seq x y z
N MET A 1 -4.28 4.46 2.81
CA MET A 1 -3.23 3.49 2.46
C MET A 1 -3.71 2.03 2.46
N TRP A 2 -2.90 1.11 1.94
CA TRP A 2 -3.10 -0.33 2.02
C TRP A 2 -1.82 -1.06 2.43
N TRP A 3 -1.94 -2.13 3.23
CA TRP A 3 -0.81 -2.98 3.61
C TRP A 3 -1.17 -4.46 3.50
N SER A 4 -0.13 -5.27 3.34
CA SER A 4 -0.20 -6.72 3.52
C SER A 4 0.84 -7.07 4.57
N LEU A 5 0.38 -7.35 5.79
CA LEU A 5 1.22 -7.56 6.95
C LEU A 5 1.12 -9.02 7.39
N THR A 6 2.24 -9.58 7.85
CA THR A 6 2.25 -10.83 8.59
C THR A 6 1.76 -10.60 10.02
N ASP A 7 1.39 -11.67 10.71
CA ASP A 7 1.03 -11.61 12.13
C ASP A 7 2.16 -10.99 12.97
N ASP A 8 3.42 -11.38 12.75
CA ASP A 8 4.57 -10.84 13.47
C ASP A 8 4.71 -9.32 13.28
N ALA A 9 4.54 -8.83 12.04
CA ALA A 9 4.57 -7.40 11.75
C ALA A 9 3.43 -6.66 12.46
N MET A 10 2.23 -7.24 12.47
CA MET A 10 1.10 -6.68 13.22
C MET A 10 1.37 -6.63 14.73
N GLN A 11 1.97 -7.68 15.31
CA GLN A 11 2.30 -7.67 16.74
C GLN A 11 3.31 -6.58 17.08
N ILE A 12 4.36 -6.41 16.27
CA ILE A 12 5.34 -5.32 16.45
C ILE A 12 4.66 -3.95 16.43
N VAL A 13 3.80 -3.70 15.44
CA VAL A 13 3.07 -2.42 15.35
C VAL A 13 2.19 -2.18 16.58
N ARG A 14 1.46 -3.21 17.02
CA ARG A 14 0.59 -3.11 18.19
C ARG A 14 1.38 -2.87 19.48
N SER A 15 2.48 -3.60 19.68
CA SER A 15 3.36 -3.43 20.84
C SER A 15 3.99 -2.03 20.86
N ALA A 16 4.53 -1.56 19.73
CA ALA A 16 5.13 -0.23 19.66
C ALA A 16 4.13 0.89 20.02
N ILE A 17 2.88 0.80 19.53
CA ILE A 17 1.82 1.76 19.87
C ILE A 17 1.40 1.65 21.34
N ALA A 18 1.39 0.44 21.90
CA ALA A 18 1.04 0.22 23.30
C ALA A 18 2.13 0.75 24.26
N ASP A 19 3.39 0.56 23.89
CA ASP A 19 4.55 0.99 24.67
C ASP A 19 4.74 2.52 24.62
N ASP A 20 4.43 3.13 23.47
CA ASP A 20 4.43 4.58 23.31
C ASP A 20 3.16 5.07 22.57
N PRO A 21 2.09 5.38 23.32
CA PRO A 21 0.85 5.90 22.74
C PRO A 21 1.00 7.28 22.07
N SER A 22 2.13 7.99 22.26
CA SER A 22 2.34 9.31 21.66
C SER A 22 2.37 9.26 20.13
N TRP A 23 2.78 8.13 19.52
CA TRP A 23 2.71 7.90 18.07
C TRP A 23 1.33 8.25 17.47
N CYS A 24 0.26 7.76 18.10
CA CYS A 24 -1.10 8.05 17.66
C CYS A 24 -1.50 9.49 17.98
N ALA A 25 -1.05 10.03 19.12
CA ALA A 25 -1.40 11.37 19.55
C ALA A 25 -0.75 12.44 18.65
N ASP A 26 0.50 12.25 18.26
CA ASP A 26 1.28 13.22 17.49
C ASP A 26 0.87 13.21 16.01
N LEU A 27 0.52 12.03 15.48
CA LEU A 27 0.07 11.89 14.09
C LEU A 27 -1.43 12.15 13.90
N ARG A 28 -2.21 12.41 14.95
CA ARG A 28 -3.69 12.58 14.84
C ARG A 28 -4.14 13.71 13.92
N PHE A 29 -3.26 14.68 13.65
CA PHE A 29 -3.51 15.81 12.76
C PHE A 29 -2.61 15.81 11.52
N ALA A 30 -1.82 14.74 11.33
CA ALA A 30 -1.02 14.59 10.13
C ALA A 30 -1.92 14.28 8.92
N LEU A 31 -1.48 14.67 7.73
CA LEU A 31 -2.07 14.23 6.47
C LEU A 31 -1.70 12.75 6.25
N CYS A 32 -2.69 11.90 5.98
CA CYS A 32 -2.51 10.46 5.75
C CYS A 32 -1.65 9.78 6.84
N PRO A 33 -2.02 9.87 8.14
CA PRO A 33 -1.19 9.35 9.23
C PRO A 33 -0.97 7.83 9.14
N ASP A 34 -1.89 7.13 8.49
CA ASP A 34 -1.79 5.72 8.18
C ASP A 34 -0.60 5.41 7.25
N GLU A 35 -0.28 6.30 6.31
CA GLU A 35 0.86 6.16 5.39
C GLU A 35 2.22 6.31 6.08
N ILE A 36 2.24 6.88 7.29
CA ILE A 36 3.46 7.19 8.03
C ILE A 36 3.66 6.22 9.19
N LEU A 37 2.63 6.04 10.02
CA LEU A 37 2.73 5.34 11.30
C LEU A 37 3.23 3.89 11.14
N VAL A 38 2.53 3.09 10.33
CA VAL A 38 2.84 1.67 10.16
C VAL A 38 4.21 1.47 9.50
N PRO A 39 4.54 2.15 8.38
CA PRO A 39 5.86 1.99 7.76
C PRO A 39 7.00 2.46 8.66
N SER A 40 6.83 3.56 9.42
CA SER A 40 7.86 4.08 10.33
C SER A 40 8.19 3.08 11.43
N ILE A 41 7.16 2.50 12.07
CA ILE A 41 7.36 1.48 13.12
C ILE A 41 8.07 0.25 12.53
N LEU A 42 7.62 -0.25 11.38
CA LEU A 42 8.21 -1.45 10.78
C LEU A 42 9.64 -1.22 10.31
N LYS A 43 9.95 -0.05 9.75
CA LYS A 43 11.32 0.31 9.34
C LYS A 43 12.28 0.47 10.53
N ALA A 44 11.76 0.83 11.70
CA ALA A 44 12.52 0.87 12.95
C ALA A 44 12.58 -0.48 13.70
N SER A 45 11.97 -1.53 13.15
CA SER A 45 11.84 -2.84 13.81
C SER A 45 12.86 -3.87 13.32
N PRO A 46 12.99 -5.02 14.01
CA PRO A 46 13.78 -6.16 13.52
C PRO A 46 13.31 -6.78 12.20
N LEU A 47 12.14 -6.39 11.67
CA LEU A 47 11.62 -6.86 10.37
C LEU A 47 11.92 -5.89 9.22
N ALA A 48 12.69 -4.84 9.45
CA ALA A 48 12.96 -3.81 8.44
C ALA A 48 13.53 -4.39 7.14
N ASP A 49 14.42 -5.38 7.23
CA ASP A 49 15.03 -6.09 6.10
C ASP A 49 14.06 -7.02 5.35
N ARG A 50 12.84 -7.20 5.87
CA ARG A 50 11.77 -8.02 5.26
C ARG A 50 10.69 -7.18 4.58
N ILE A 51 10.84 -5.85 4.54
CA ILE A 51 9.90 -4.98 3.84
C ILE A 51 10.12 -5.18 2.33
N GLY A 52 9.19 -5.88 1.69
CA GLY A 52 9.32 -6.24 0.27
C GLY A 52 9.30 -5.06 -0.70
N GLN A 53 8.80 -3.91 -0.28
CA GLN A 53 8.74 -2.67 -1.08
C GLN A 53 9.35 -1.51 -0.31
N ASP A 54 10.64 -1.64 -0.02
CA ASP A 54 11.43 -0.60 0.63
C ASP A 54 12.12 0.29 -0.39
N TYR A 55 11.55 1.47 -0.64
CA TYR A 55 12.06 2.43 -1.62
C TYR A 55 13.22 3.29 -1.10
N SER A 56 13.68 3.08 0.15
CA SER A 56 14.89 3.76 0.64
C SER A 56 16.19 3.22 0.01
N GLU A 57 16.16 1.98 -0.50
CA GLU A 57 17.33 1.29 -1.05
C GLU A 57 17.32 1.20 -2.59
N SER A 58 16.16 1.38 -3.23
CA SER A 58 16.01 1.46 -4.69
C SER A 58 14.99 2.55 -5.04
N PRO A 59 15.40 3.63 -5.73
CA PRO A 59 14.51 4.76 -6.02
C PRO A 59 13.51 4.49 -7.15
N ALA A 60 13.63 3.38 -7.88
CA ALA A 60 12.64 2.99 -8.88
C ALA A 60 11.44 2.37 -8.16
N ALA A 61 10.50 3.22 -7.74
CA ALA A 61 9.23 2.76 -7.20
C ALA A 61 8.51 1.89 -8.22
N ASP A 62 7.96 0.76 -7.79
CA ASP A 62 7.02 0.03 -8.63
C ASP A 62 5.75 0.89 -8.72
N HIS A 63 5.50 1.46 -9.89
CA HIS A 63 4.37 2.34 -10.12
C HIS A 63 3.04 1.59 -10.10
N ILE A 64 3.04 0.25 -10.19
CA ILE A 64 1.81 -0.55 -10.35
C ILE A 64 1.54 -1.53 -9.21
N LEU A 65 2.55 -2.07 -8.54
CA LEU A 65 2.38 -2.96 -7.39
C LEU A 65 2.54 -2.19 -6.08
N HIS A 66 1.56 -2.25 -5.19
CA HIS A 66 1.54 -1.55 -3.90
C HIS A 66 0.94 -2.43 -2.82
N ALA A 67 1.77 -2.94 -1.92
CA ALA A 67 1.39 -3.85 -0.85
C ALA A 67 0.50 -5.01 -1.32
N GLN A 68 0.90 -5.71 -2.38
CA GLN A 68 0.11 -6.79 -3.03
C GLN A 68 -1.16 -6.34 -3.77
N ARG A 69 -1.32 -5.03 -4.05
CA ARG A 69 -2.42 -4.51 -4.86
C ARG A 69 -1.90 -3.89 -6.16
N PHE A 70 -2.65 -4.08 -7.23
CA PHE A 70 -2.49 -3.31 -8.45
C PHE A 70 -3.10 -1.93 -8.25
N ILE A 71 -2.27 -0.89 -8.33
CA ILE A 71 -2.66 0.53 -8.26
C ILE A 71 -1.79 1.26 -9.27
N ASP A 72 -2.39 1.82 -10.32
CA ASP A 72 -1.64 2.51 -11.35
C ASP A 72 -1.26 3.94 -10.94
N TRP A 73 0.03 4.17 -10.69
CA TRP A 73 0.66 5.47 -10.42
C TRP A 73 1.75 5.79 -11.46
N ARG A 74 1.56 5.35 -12.71
CA ARG A 74 2.50 5.70 -13.80
C ARG A 74 2.43 7.16 -14.22
N ASP A 75 1.35 7.86 -13.88
CA ASP A 75 1.24 9.31 -14.01
C ASP A 75 1.71 9.97 -12.70
N ASP A 76 2.93 10.50 -12.70
CA ASP A 76 3.56 11.13 -11.54
C ASP A 76 2.88 12.44 -11.13
N ASP A 77 2.11 13.08 -12.03
CA ASP A 77 1.38 14.32 -11.76
C ASP A 77 -0.04 14.05 -11.24
N ALA A 78 -0.49 12.79 -11.23
CA ALA A 78 -1.81 12.43 -10.77
C ALA A 78 -1.93 12.56 -9.24
N SER A 79 -3.05 13.14 -8.79
CA SER A 79 -3.40 13.17 -7.36
C SER A 79 -4.15 11.91 -6.88
N SER A 80 -4.60 11.08 -7.82
CA SER A 80 -5.29 9.82 -7.55
C SER A 80 -5.07 8.84 -8.69
N PRO A 81 -4.99 7.52 -8.41
CA PRO A 81 -4.84 6.53 -9.47
C PRO A 81 -6.12 6.47 -10.31
N PRO A 82 -6.01 6.14 -11.60
CA PRO A 82 -7.17 6.02 -12.48
C PRO A 82 -8.10 4.88 -12.04
N GLU A 83 -9.30 4.89 -12.61
CA GLU A 83 -10.19 3.73 -12.51
C GLU A 83 -9.70 2.60 -13.41
N LEU A 84 -9.92 1.35 -13.01
CA LEU A 84 -9.64 0.17 -13.81
C LEU A 84 -10.52 0.19 -15.05
N ASP A 85 -9.89 0.27 -16.21
CA ASP A 85 -10.47 -0.07 -17.50
C ASP A 85 -10.07 -1.50 -17.91
N ASP A 86 -10.49 -1.92 -19.10
CA ASP A 86 -10.18 -3.26 -19.61
C ASP A 86 -8.67 -3.51 -19.77
N THR A 87 -7.90 -2.47 -20.07
CA THR A 87 -6.44 -2.55 -20.25
C THR A 87 -5.77 -2.77 -18.89
N LEU A 88 -6.09 -1.93 -17.91
CA LEU A 88 -5.55 -2.04 -16.56
C LEU A 88 -5.98 -3.33 -15.86
N LEU A 89 -7.20 -3.81 -16.12
CA LEU A 89 -7.64 -5.11 -15.62
C LEU A 89 -6.80 -6.24 -16.20
N ALA A 90 -6.55 -6.24 -17.51
CA ALA A 90 -5.71 -7.26 -18.15
C ALA A 90 -4.29 -7.27 -17.56
N GLU A 91 -3.71 -6.09 -17.34
CA GLU A 91 -2.42 -5.95 -16.66
C GLU A 91 -2.45 -6.48 -15.22
N ALA A 92 -3.48 -6.10 -14.45
CA ALA A 92 -3.65 -6.56 -13.07
C ALA A 92 -3.77 -8.10 -12.97
N LEU A 93 -4.50 -8.72 -13.90
CA LEU A 93 -4.68 -10.18 -13.95
C LEU A 93 -3.41 -10.93 -14.37
N ALA A 94 -2.56 -10.30 -15.19
CA ALA A 94 -1.27 -10.88 -15.59
C ALA A 94 -0.17 -10.67 -14.52
N GLY A 95 -0.37 -9.73 -13.62
CA GLY A 95 0.60 -9.33 -12.60
C GLY A 95 0.59 -10.18 -11.33
N PRO A 96 1.53 -9.92 -10.40
CA PRO A 96 1.64 -10.63 -9.13
C PRO A 96 0.67 -10.11 -8.05
N ALA A 97 -0.13 -9.08 -8.36
CA ALA A 97 -1.03 -8.48 -7.39
C ALA A 97 -2.17 -9.43 -7.01
N LEU A 98 -2.54 -9.45 -5.73
CA LEU A 98 -3.65 -10.26 -5.21
C LEU A 98 -4.99 -9.52 -5.26
N PHE A 99 -4.94 -8.19 -5.34
CA PHE A 99 -6.11 -7.31 -5.40
C PHE A 99 -5.85 -6.19 -6.41
N ALA A 100 -6.90 -5.52 -6.89
CA ALA A 100 -6.77 -4.37 -7.78
C ALA A 100 -7.73 -3.25 -7.37
N ARG A 101 -7.36 -1.99 -7.68
CA ARG A 101 -8.21 -0.80 -7.56
C ARG A 101 -7.84 0.21 -8.66
N LYS A 102 -8.67 1.20 -8.98
CA LYS A 102 -9.98 1.59 -8.41
C LYS A 102 -11.11 1.21 -9.36
N VAL A 103 -12.19 0.61 -8.88
CA VAL A 103 -13.34 0.30 -9.75
C VAL A 103 -14.29 1.50 -9.82
N GLY A 104 -14.69 1.87 -11.03
CA GLY A 104 -15.68 2.93 -11.28
C GLY A 104 -17.11 2.49 -11.00
N PRO A 105 -18.09 3.43 -10.97
CA PRO A 105 -19.50 3.11 -10.73
C PRO A 105 -20.13 2.24 -11.83
N GLY A 106 -19.56 2.23 -13.03
CA GLY A 106 -19.98 1.37 -14.14
C GLY A 106 -19.35 -0.03 -14.12
N TRP A 107 -18.51 -0.35 -13.14
CA TRP A 107 -17.78 -1.61 -13.11
C TRP A 107 -18.72 -2.79 -12.92
N THR A 108 -18.53 -3.84 -13.73
CA THR A 108 -19.20 -5.13 -13.52
C THR A 108 -18.14 -6.19 -13.35
N TRP A 109 -18.37 -7.15 -12.45
CA TRP A 109 -17.46 -8.26 -12.18
C TRP A 109 -17.29 -9.23 -13.36
N ARG A 110 -17.98 -8.98 -14.48
CA ARG A 110 -17.97 -9.84 -15.65
C ARG A 110 -16.94 -9.31 -16.64
N VAL A 111 -15.91 -10.11 -16.87
CA VAL A 111 -15.02 -9.94 -18.02
C VAL A 111 -15.88 -10.14 -19.27
N PRO A 112 -15.93 -9.18 -20.23
CA PRO A 112 -16.58 -9.42 -21.50
C PRO A 112 -15.97 -10.66 -22.16
N SER A 113 -16.83 -11.63 -22.47
CA SER A 113 -16.47 -12.86 -23.19
C SER A 113 -16.15 -12.59 -24.65
#